data_AF-A0A522VSA6-F1
#
_entry.id   AF-A0A522VSA6-F1
#
_cell.length_a   1.000
_cell.length_b   1.000
_cell.length_c   1.000
_cell.angle_alpha   90.00
_cell.angle_beta   90.00
_cell.angle_gamma   90.00
#
_symmetry.space_group_name_H-M   'P 1'
#
loop_
_entity.id
_entity.type
_entity.pdbx_description
1 polymer ?
#
loop_
_entity_poly.entity_id
_entity_poly.type
_entity_poly.pdbx_seq_one_letter_code
_entity_poly.pdbx_strand_id
1 'polypeptide(L)'
;MRYFNTAGPSVPGQHYMIDPLQRLDLPDVEALIDQQRYFVLHAPRQTGKTSCLLALMQHLNAQGRYIALYANIEAAQAVRGDVGQGVETILEYISQAAQVYLEDERLHAWQREVLATSPASGALSTYLQRWARFAGKPIVLMLDEVDALVGDTLISLLRQLRAGYAQRPAAFPQSVILCGVRDVRDYRIHTGNQEIITGGSAFNIKAESLRLGNFSRAEAVELFRQHTADTGQTFAPEIFDELWQDTQGQPWLVNAMGYELTWKDKSARDRGVPITLEHYNAARERLIYSRATHLDQLTDKLKEDRVHRVMAPLLRGEEDSREFRDDDLQYVEDLGLIRRKPEVVIANRIYRETIPRELTSPIQDGLHQPTAWYVTLEHRLDVVKLLTAFQQFFREHVDAWLERFDYKEAGPQLLLQAFLQRVVNGGGRVNREYGLGRRRTDLFLEWPLDETQGYHGPVQRVVIELKLLHKSLEQTLAQGLEQTADYADRCGADEAHLLIFDRRPEVSWEEKIWRREASHGGRNIVAWGA
;
A
#
# COMPACT_ATOMS: atom_id res chain seq x y z
N MET A 1 -14.53 -3.31 -25.33
CA MET A 1 -13.54 -4.31 -24.87
C MET A 1 -13.22 -3.99 -23.41
N ARG A 2 -13.24 -4.98 -22.52
CA ARG A 2 -12.94 -4.77 -21.10
C ARG A 2 -11.44 -4.58 -20.86
N TYR A 3 -11.08 -3.89 -19.79
CA TYR A 3 -9.68 -3.68 -19.38
C TYR A 3 -9.49 -3.75 -17.86
N PHE A 4 -8.24 -3.95 -17.42
CA PHE A 4 -7.88 -3.91 -16.00
C PHE A 4 -7.92 -2.48 -15.48
N ASN A 5 -8.53 -2.27 -14.32
CA ASN A 5 -8.85 -0.93 -13.86
C ASN A 5 -7.97 -0.50 -12.68
N THR A 6 -7.19 0.56 -12.88
CA THR A 6 -6.27 1.10 -11.86
C THR A 6 -6.81 2.36 -11.17
N ALA A 7 -8.07 2.75 -11.46
CA ALA A 7 -8.75 3.89 -10.86
C ALA A 7 -10.15 3.49 -10.37
N GLY A 8 -10.57 3.92 -9.18
CA GLY A 8 -11.90 3.59 -8.66
C GLY A 8 -13.01 4.51 -9.20
N PRO A 9 -14.28 4.06 -9.20
CA PRO A 9 -14.76 2.69 -8.96
C PRO A 9 -14.71 1.80 -10.22
N SER A 10 -14.72 0.48 -10.03
CA SER A 10 -14.88 -0.47 -11.15
C SER A 10 -16.33 -0.57 -11.65
N VAL A 11 -16.50 -0.60 -12.97
CA VAL A 11 -17.80 -0.59 -13.66
C VAL A 11 -18.04 -1.91 -14.40
N PRO A 12 -19.15 -2.63 -14.12
CA PRO A 12 -19.52 -3.84 -14.84
C PRO A 12 -19.59 -3.63 -16.36
N GLY A 13 -19.08 -4.59 -17.13
CA GLY A 13 -19.05 -4.53 -18.60
C GLY A 13 -17.97 -3.64 -19.20
N GLN A 14 -17.35 -2.73 -18.44
CA GLN A 14 -16.20 -1.93 -18.88
C GLN A 14 -14.88 -2.46 -18.34
N HIS A 15 -14.87 -2.95 -17.09
CA HIS A 15 -13.67 -3.40 -16.41
C HIS A 15 -13.69 -4.90 -16.16
N TYR A 16 -12.51 -5.52 -16.11
CA TYR A 16 -12.36 -6.82 -15.45
C TYR A 16 -12.56 -6.61 -13.95
N MET A 17 -13.42 -7.41 -13.34
CA MET A 17 -13.71 -7.29 -11.91
C MET A 17 -14.21 -8.61 -11.33
N ILE A 18 -13.88 -8.84 -10.06
CA ILE A 18 -14.55 -9.82 -9.22
C ILE A 18 -15.85 -9.21 -8.74
N ASP A 19 -16.90 -10.03 -8.63
CA ASP A 19 -18.20 -9.60 -8.13
C ASP A 19 -18.04 -8.89 -6.76
N PRO A 20 -18.34 -7.59 -6.66
CA PRO A 20 -18.14 -6.84 -5.42
C PRO A 20 -18.96 -7.41 -4.26
N LEU A 21 -20.09 -8.06 -4.51
CA LEU A 21 -20.91 -8.68 -3.47
C LEU A 21 -20.26 -9.95 -2.91
N GLN A 22 -19.52 -10.72 -3.71
CA GLN A 22 -18.78 -11.89 -3.23
C GLN A 22 -17.59 -11.51 -2.34
N ARG A 23 -17.13 -10.27 -2.44
CA ARG A 23 -16.04 -9.74 -1.61
C ARG A 23 -16.51 -9.27 -0.24
N LEU A 24 -17.82 -9.02 -0.11
CA LEU A 24 -18.45 -8.76 1.17
C LEU A 24 -18.86 -10.12 1.76
N ASP A 25 -18.77 -10.25 3.08
CA ASP A 25 -19.54 -11.28 3.77
C ASP A 25 -21.02 -10.87 3.74
N LEU A 26 -21.65 -11.06 2.58
CA LEU A 26 -23.01 -10.56 2.32
C LEU A 26 -24.03 -11.12 3.33
N PRO A 27 -24.00 -12.42 3.70
CA PRO A 27 -24.87 -12.94 4.75
C PRO A 27 -24.73 -12.19 6.09
N ASP A 28 -23.49 -11.93 6.53
CA ASP A 28 -23.25 -11.21 7.79
C ASP A 28 -23.66 -9.74 7.69
N VAL A 29 -23.38 -9.08 6.55
CA VAL A 29 -23.81 -7.70 6.28
C VAL A 29 -25.33 -7.59 6.33
N GLU A 30 -26.06 -8.50 5.67
CA GLU A 30 -27.52 -8.53 5.68
C GLU A 30 -28.07 -8.83 7.07
N ALA A 31 -27.45 -9.75 7.81
CA ALA A 31 -27.83 -10.05 9.18
C ALA A 31 -27.68 -8.82 10.10
N LEU A 32 -26.61 -8.05 9.96
CA LEU A 32 -26.41 -6.80 10.71
C LEU A 32 -27.47 -5.75 10.35
N ILE A 33 -27.83 -5.63 9.07
CA ILE A 33 -28.87 -4.71 8.60
C ILE A 33 -30.25 -5.11 9.15
N ASP A 34 -30.60 -6.40 9.06
CA ASP A 34 -31.87 -6.95 9.54
C ASP A 34 -32.00 -6.83 11.08
N GLN A 35 -30.89 -6.98 11.80
CA GLN A 35 -30.79 -6.72 13.24
C GLN A 35 -30.75 -5.22 13.60
N GLN A 36 -30.88 -4.32 12.61
CA GLN A 36 -30.85 -2.88 12.79
C GLN A 36 -29.57 -2.43 13.51
N ARG A 37 -28.41 -2.94 13.08
CA ARG A 37 -27.12 -2.53 13.64
C ARG A 37 -26.51 -1.40 12.83
N TYR A 38 -25.80 -0.51 13.52
CA TYR A 38 -24.84 0.38 12.87
C TYR A 38 -23.47 -0.28 12.94
N PHE A 39 -22.71 -0.25 11.86
CA PHE A 39 -21.41 -0.90 11.78
C PHE A 39 -20.46 -0.14 10.88
N VAL A 40 -19.18 -0.51 10.96
CA VAL A 40 -18.11 0.09 10.15
C VAL A 40 -17.68 -0.91 9.11
N LEU A 41 -17.48 -0.44 7.88
CA LEU A 41 -16.79 -1.20 6.83
C LEU A 41 -15.46 -0.50 6.56
N HIS A 42 -14.34 -1.07 6.99
CA HIS A 42 -13.03 -0.47 6.76
C HIS A 42 -12.18 -1.34 5.82
N ALA A 43 -11.31 -0.67 5.08
CA ALA A 43 -10.34 -1.36 4.23
C ALA A 43 -9.23 -0.42 3.80
N PRO A 44 -8.01 -0.94 3.56
CA PRO A 44 -6.94 -0.16 2.96
C PRO A 44 -7.38 0.61 1.71
N ARG A 45 -6.67 1.69 1.38
CA ARG A 45 -6.92 2.43 0.13
C ARG A 45 -6.84 1.48 -1.07
N GLN A 46 -7.62 1.79 -2.11
CA GLN A 46 -7.59 1.05 -3.38
C GLN A 46 -7.93 -0.46 -3.29
N THR A 47 -8.73 -0.85 -2.29
CA THR A 47 -9.25 -2.22 -2.14
C THR A 47 -10.62 -2.42 -2.77
N GLY A 48 -11.25 -1.40 -3.36
CA GLY A 48 -12.56 -1.51 -4.01
C GLY A 48 -13.78 -1.29 -3.09
N LYS A 49 -13.60 -0.59 -1.95
CA LYS A 49 -14.67 -0.23 -1.00
C LYS A 49 -15.89 0.38 -1.68
N THR A 50 -15.69 1.47 -2.42
CA THR A 50 -16.76 2.18 -3.14
C THR A 50 -17.50 1.28 -4.14
N SER A 51 -16.79 0.41 -4.88
CA SER A 51 -17.44 -0.57 -5.76
C SER A 51 -18.33 -1.56 -5.00
N CYS A 52 -17.90 -2.01 -3.81
CA CYS A 52 -18.69 -2.91 -2.98
C CYS A 52 -19.92 -2.21 -2.39
N LEU A 53 -19.78 -0.96 -1.94
CA LEU A 53 -20.89 -0.17 -1.40
C LEU A 53 -21.95 0.14 -2.46
N LEU A 54 -21.53 0.50 -3.68
CA LEU A 54 -22.45 0.73 -4.79
C LEU A 54 -23.20 -0.55 -5.17
N ALA A 55 -22.51 -1.69 -5.22
CA ALA A 55 -23.14 -2.98 -5.47
C ALA A 55 -24.12 -3.37 -4.34
N LEU A 56 -23.74 -3.15 -3.07
CA LEU A 56 -24.61 -3.40 -1.92
C LEU A 56 -25.86 -2.53 -1.96
N MET A 57 -25.73 -1.25 -2.31
CA MET A 57 -26.87 -0.34 -2.49
C MET A 57 -27.84 -0.88 -3.55
N GLN A 58 -27.33 -1.27 -4.71
CA GLN A 58 -28.14 -1.83 -5.80
C GLN A 58 -28.83 -3.13 -5.36
N HIS A 59 -28.10 -4.03 -4.70
CA HIS A 59 -28.62 -5.29 -4.18
C HIS A 59 -29.78 -5.08 -3.19
N LEU A 60 -29.59 -4.22 -2.19
CA LEU A 60 -30.62 -3.94 -1.17
C LEU A 60 -31.86 -3.25 -1.77
N ASN A 61 -31.67 -2.32 -2.70
CA ASN A 61 -32.79 -1.66 -3.38
C ASN A 61 -33.57 -2.64 -4.27
N ALA A 62 -32.89 -3.57 -4.94
CA ALA A 62 -33.54 -4.59 -5.78
C ALA A 62 -34.43 -5.55 -4.98
N GLN A 63 -34.14 -5.78 -3.70
CA GLN A 63 -35.00 -6.58 -2.81
C GLN A 63 -36.34 -5.90 -2.48
N GLY A 64 -36.42 -4.57 -2.65
CA GLY A 64 -37.63 -3.79 -2.37
C GLY A 64 -37.98 -3.64 -0.88
N ARG A 65 -37.22 -4.25 0.05
CA ARG A 65 -37.41 -4.14 1.50
C ARG A 65 -36.91 -2.82 2.09
N TYR A 66 -35.89 -2.23 1.46
CA TYR A 66 -35.14 -1.09 1.98
C TYR A 66 -35.14 0.08 1.01
N ILE A 67 -34.82 1.26 1.53
CA ILE A 67 -34.26 2.37 0.75
C ILE A 67 -32.79 2.48 1.15
N ALA A 68 -31.91 1.97 0.30
CA ALA A 68 -30.48 2.01 0.50
C ALA A 68 -29.87 3.18 -0.27
N LEU A 69 -29.05 3.99 0.41
CA LEU A 69 -28.35 5.12 -0.19
C LEU A 69 -26.88 5.10 0.16
N TYR A 70 -26.04 5.17 -0.88
CA TYR A 70 -24.63 5.44 -0.77
C TYR A 70 -24.36 6.94 -0.96
N ALA A 71 -23.57 7.55 -0.08
CA ALA A 71 -23.09 8.91 -0.21
C ALA A 71 -21.60 9.00 0.16
N ASN A 72 -20.80 9.59 -0.73
CA ASN A 72 -19.42 9.97 -0.41
C ASN A 72 -19.43 11.36 0.23
N ILE A 73 -18.82 11.50 1.40
CA ILE A 73 -18.80 12.76 2.16
C ILE A 73 -17.40 13.39 2.27
N GLU A 74 -16.45 12.93 1.46
CA GLU A 74 -15.04 13.38 1.46
C GLU A 74 -14.92 14.89 1.27
N ALA A 75 -15.80 15.49 0.45
CA ALA A 75 -15.77 16.92 0.14
C ALA A 75 -15.88 17.84 1.37
N ALA A 76 -16.48 17.37 2.47
CA ALA A 76 -16.54 18.13 3.72
C ALA A 76 -15.14 18.33 4.36
N GLN A 77 -14.11 17.61 3.91
CA GLN A 77 -12.73 17.86 4.30
C GLN A 77 -12.21 19.23 3.82
N ALA A 78 -12.75 19.78 2.72
CA ALA A 78 -12.31 21.06 2.15
C ALA A 78 -12.54 22.24 3.11
N VAL A 79 -13.55 22.12 3.99
CA VAL A 79 -13.94 23.13 4.99
C VAL A 79 -13.51 22.71 6.40
N ARG A 80 -12.39 21.97 6.51
CA ARG A 80 -11.82 21.53 7.79
C ARG A 80 -11.71 22.69 8.79
N GLY A 81 -12.14 22.43 10.03
CA GLY A 81 -12.16 23.44 11.10
C GLY A 81 -13.46 24.25 11.19
N ASP A 82 -14.34 24.18 10.19
CA ASP A 82 -15.69 24.76 10.25
C ASP A 82 -16.74 23.64 10.31
N VAL A 83 -17.25 23.38 11.51
CA VAL A 83 -18.28 22.35 11.73
C VAL A 83 -19.60 22.70 11.03
N GLY A 84 -19.93 24.00 10.91
CA GLY A 84 -21.15 24.46 10.26
C GLY A 84 -21.16 24.10 8.78
N GLN A 85 -20.15 24.58 8.06
CA GLN A 85 -19.97 24.29 6.63
C GLN A 85 -19.72 22.79 6.38
N GLY A 86 -19.01 22.11 7.28
CA GLY A 86 -18.79 20.67 7.18
C GLY A 86 -20.09 19.88 7.24
N VAL A 87 -20.99 20.18 8.18
CA VAL A 87 -22.31 19.53 8.26
C VAL A 87 -23.17 19.89 7.05
N GLU A 88 -23.19 21.15 6.62
CA GLU A 88 -23.91 21.58 5.42
C GLU A 88 -23.48 20.79 4.18
N THR A 89 -22.16 20.65 3.98
CA THR A 89 -21.58 19.87 2.88
C THR A 89 -22.01 18.40 2.96
N ILE A 90 -22.01 17.79 4.16
CA ILE A 90 -22.47 16.40 4.34
C ILE A 90 -23.94 16.25 3.89
N LEU A 91 -24.83 17.16 4.31
CA LEU A 91 -26.25 17.13 3.91
C LEU A 91 -26.41 17.31 2.40
N GLU A 92 -25.59 18.16 1.79
CA GLU A 92 -25.58 18.39 0.34
C GLU A 92 -25.24 17.10 -0.42
N TYR A 93 -24.15 16.43 -0.06
CA TYR A 93 -23.71 15.22 -0.75
C TYR A 93 -24.67 14.04 -0.55
N ILE A 94 -25.34 13.95 0.62
CA ILE A 94 -26.43 12.99 0.82
C ILE A 94 -27.61 13.32 -0.11
N SER A 95 -27.98 14.60 -0.22
CA SER A 95 -29.09 15.04 -1.07
C SER A 95 -28.82 14.79 -2.56
N GLN A 96 -27.61 15.13 -3.03
CA GLN A 96 -27.17 14.90 -4.40
C GLN A 96 -27.15 13.40 -4.72
N ALA A 97 -26.65 12.57 -3.82
CA ALA A 97 -26.65 11.12 -3.99
C ALA A 97 -28.08 10.56 -4.09
N ALA A 98 -29.01 11.05 -3.27
CA ALA A 98 -30.41 10.64 -3.33
C ALA A 98 -31.07 11.03 -4.65
N GLN A 99 -30.79 12.23 -5.17
CA GLN A 99 -31.26 12.66 -6.48
C GLN A 99 -30.75 11.74 -7.59
N VAL A 100 -29.47 11.34 -7.54
CA VAL A 100 -28.85 10.50 -8.58
C VAL A 100 -29.29 9.04 -8.49
N TYR A 101 -29.28 8.45 -7.30
CA TYR A 101 -29.45 6.99 -7.14
C TYR A 101 -30.87 6.56 -6.79
N LEU A 102 -31.65 7.45 -6.16
CA LEU A 102 -33.03 7.17 -5.76
C LEU A 102 -34.06 7.97 -6.57
N GLU A 103 -33.59 8.89 -7.44
CA GLU A 103 -34.43 9.82 -8.19
C GLU A 103 -35.36 10.65 -7.28
N ASP A 104 -34.90 10.97 -6.06
CA ASP A 104 -35.67 11.66 -5.03
C ASP A 104 -35.16 13.08 -4.76
N GLU A 105 -35.86 14.08 -5.30
CA GLU A 105 -35.52 15.50 -5.12
C GLU A 105 -35.95 16.08 -3.77
N ARG A 106 -36.80 15.37 -3.00
CA ARG A 106 -37.35 15.91 -1.74
C ARG A 106 -36.26 16.18 -0.72
N LEU A 107 -35.20 15.38 -0.73
CA LEU A 107 -34.05 15.51 0.15
C LEU A 107 -33.34 16.86 -0.05
N HIS A 108 -33.19 17.31 -1.29
CA HIS A 108 -32.59 18.61 -1.58
C HIS A 108 -33.46 19.78 -1.09
N ALA A 109 -34.79 19.67 -1.21
CA ALA A 109 -35.69 20.67 -0.64
C ALA A 109 -35.62 20.72 0.89
N TRP A 110 -35.61 19.55 1.55
CA TRP A 110 -35.53 19.44 3.00
C TRP A 110 -34.19 19.95 3.56
N GLN A 111 -33.09 19.76 2.82
CA GLN A 111 -31.78 20.30 3.20
C GLN A 111 -31.88 21.81 3.47
N ARG A 112 -32.43 22.58 2.52
CA ARG A 112 -32.53 24.03 2.65
C ARG A 112 -33.37 24.46 3.86
N GLU A 113 -34.50 23.79 4.07
CA GLU A 113 -35.39 24.07 5.21
C GLU A 113 -34.70 23.74 6.55
N VAL A 114 -33.99 22.62 6.63
CA VAL A 114 -33.29 22.20 7.85
C VAL A 114 -32.15 23.16 8.17
N LEU A 115 -31.34 23.54 7.19
CA LEU A 115 -30.24 24.49 7.38
C LEU A 115 -30.75 25.88 7.80
N ALA A 116 -31.94 26.29 7.35
CA ALA A 116 -32.55 27.56 7.75
C ALA A 116 -33.13 27.55 9.18
N THR A 117 -33.46 26.37 9.73
CA THR A 117 -34.26 26.26 10.97
C THR A 117 -33.56 25.52 12.10
N SER A 118 -32.46 24.82 11.82
CA SER A 118 -31.72 24.02 12.80
C SER A 118 -30.28 24.52 12.93
N PRO A 119 -29.71 24.53 14.15
CA PRO A 119 -28.28 24.73 14.31
C PRO A 119 -27.50 23.57 13.66
N ALA A 120 -26.27 23.84 13.19
CA ALA A 120 -25.43 22.83 12.55
C ALA A 120 -25.20 21.58 13.42
N SER A 121 -25.19 21.73 14.76
CA SER A 121 -25.05 20.63 15.72
C SER A 121 -26.25 19.67 15.78
N GLY A 122 -27.39 20.02 15.18
CA GLY A 122 -28.58 19.16 15.10
C GLY A 122 -29.12 18.95 13.68
N ALA A 123 -28.59 19.67 12.68
CA ALA A 123 -29.09 19.67 11.31
C ALA A 123 -29.14 18.27 10.68
N LEU A 124 -28.08 17.47 10.80
CA LEU A 124 -28.06 16.10 10.26
C LEU A 124 -29.11 15.22 10.94
N SER A 125 -29.26 15.31 12.26
CA SER A 125 -30.27 14.53 12.97
C SER A 125 -31.68 14.87 12.50
N THR A 126 -32.02 16.17 12.44
CA THR A 126 -33.33 16.63 11.95
C THR A 126 -33.58 16.18 10.51
N TYR A 127 -32.58 16.31 9.65
CA TYR A 127 -32.64 15.93 8.25
C TYR A 127 -32.93 14.43 8.06
N LEU A 128 -32.16 13.56 8.72
CA LEU A 128 -32.35 12.11 8.66
C LEU A 128 -33.66 11.65 9.32
N GLN A 129 -34.10 12.32 10.39
CA GLN A 129 -35.39 12.04 11.02
C GLN A 129 -36.56 12.34 10.07
N ARG A 130 -36.49 13.48 9.39
CA ARG A 130 -37.50 13.85 8.39
C ARG A 130 -37.54 12.81 7.29
N TRP A 131 -36.39 12.44 6.72
CA TRP A 131 -36.34 11.45 5.67
C TRP A 131 -36.94 10.11 6.10
N ALA A 132 -36.56 9.57 7.25
CA ALA A 132 -37.06 8.29 7.74
C ALA A 132 -38.59 8.25 7.92
N ARG A 133 -39.19 9.34 8.42
CA ARG A 133 -40.65 9.43 8.59
C ARG A 133 -41.42 9.44 7.27
N PHE A 134 -40.79 9.89 6.18
CA PHE A 134 -41.44 10.00 4.86
C PHE A 134 -41.07 8.87 3.89
N ALA A 135 -39.94 8.18 4.10
CA ALA A 135 -39.40 7.20 3.17
C ALA A 135 -40.33 6.00 2.92
N GLY A 136 -41.28 5.71 3.82
CA GLY A 136 -42.25 4.61 3.69
C GLY A 136 -41.64 3.20 3.79
N LYS A 137 -40.31 3.09 3.80
CA LYS A 137 -39.53 1.88 4.02
C LYS A 137 -38.33 2.19 4.94
N PRO A 138 -37.78 1.19 5.65
CA PRO A 138 -36.57 1.40 6.44
C PRO A 138 -35.38 1.82 5.56
N ILE A 139 -34.61 2.79 6.06
CA ILE A 139 -33.44 3.35 5.35
C ILE A 139 -32.16 2.62 5.77
N VAL A 140 -31.31 2.28 4.79
CA VAL A 140 -29.92 1.85 5.00
C VAL A 140 -29.00 2.92 4.41
N LEU A 141 -28.26 3.64 5.25
CA LEU A 141 -27.40 4.75 4.82
C LEU A 141 -25.93 4.35 4.87
N MET A 142 -25.24 4.38 3.73
CA MET A 142 -23.81 4.13 3.61
C MET A 142 -23.08 5.46 3.42
N LEU A 143 -22.23 5.83 4.36
CA LEU A 143 -21.39 7.02 4.31
C LEU A 143 -19.95 6.60 4.02
N ASP A 144 -19.41 6.98 2.86
CA ASP A 144 -18.05 6.65 2.43
C ASP A 144 -17.05 7.78 2.70
N GLU A 145 -15.78 7.42 2.85
CA GLU A 145 -14.66 8.32 3.19
C GLU A 145 -14.90 9.13 4.49
N VAL A 146 -15.48 8.49 5.52
CA VAL A 146 -15.73 9.12 6.83
C VAL A 146 -14.42 9.51 7.53
N ASP A 147 -13.32 8.80 7.23
CA ASP A 147 -11.97 9.10 7.73
C ASP A 147 -11.34 10.35 7.10
N ALA A 148 -11.92 10.90 6.03
CA ALA A 148 -11.50 12.21 5.49
C ALA A 148 -11.88 13.36 6.44
N LEU A 149 -12.94 13.18 7.24
CA LEU A 149 -13.35 14.16 8.25
C LEU A 149 -12.36 14.19 9.41
N VAL A 150 -12.06 15.39 9.91
CA VAL A 150 -11.12 15.61 11.01
C VAL A 150 -11.72 16.48 12.09
N GLY A 151 -11.24 16.31 13.32
CA GLY A 151 -11.59 17.16 14.46
C GLY A 151 -13.09 17.18 14.76
N ASP A 152 -13.60 18.38 15.05
CA ASP A 152 -14.94 18.59 15.55
C ASP A 152 -16.05 18.25 14.54
N THR A 153 -15.76 18.28 13.23
CA THR A 153 -16.72 17.90 12.19
C THR A 153 -17.06 16.41 12.23
N LEU A 154 -16.03 15.55 12.39
CA LEU A 154 -16.23 14.11 12.56
C LEU A 154 -16.98 13.81 13.87
N ILE A 155 -16.63 14.49 14.96
CA ILE A 155 -17.35 14.35 16.24
C ILE A 155 -18.82 14.74 16.08
N SER A 156 -19.10 15.85 15.38
CA SER A 156 -20.45 16.33 15.11
C SER A 156 -21.27 15.28 14.35
N LEU A 157 -20.72 14.72 13.26
CA LEU A 157 -21.35 13.63 12.50
C LEU A 157 -21.71 12.45 13.43
N LEU A 158 -20.73 11.91 14.16
CA LEU A 158 -20.91 10.72 15.00
C LEU A 158 -21.92 10.94 16.13
N ARG A 159 -21.88 12.10 16.80
CA ARG A 159 -22.81 12.44 17.89
C ARG A 159 -24.24 12.63 17.39
N GLN A 160 -24.43 13.24 16.22
CA GLN A 160 -25.76 13.43 15.64
C GLN A 160 -26.38 12.09 15.21
N LEU A 161 -25.59 11.19 14.61
CA LEU A 161 -26.03 9.82 14.32
C LEU A 161 -26.40 9.05 15.60
N ARG A 162 -25.60 9.21 16.67
CA ARG A 162 -25.87 8.59 17.97
C ARG A 162 -27.16 9.10 18.62
N ALA A 163 -27.44 10.39 18.53
CA ALA A 163 -28.64 10.99 19.11
C ALA A 163 -29.95 10.43 18.50
N GLY A 164 -29.93 10.08 17.21
CA GLY A 164 -31.09 9.49 16.52
C GLY A 164 -31.24 7.96 16.71
N TYR A 165 -30.24 7.27 17.25
CA TYR A 165 -30.17 5.80 17.25
C TYR A 165 -31.35 5.08 17.91
N ALA A 166 -31.92 5.65 18.97
CA ALA A 166 -33.06 5.05 19.67
C ALA A 166 -34.40 5.16 18.89
N GLN A 167 -34.45 5.93 17.81
CA GLN A 167 -35.67 6.23 17.05
C GLN A 167 -35.85 5.32 15.82
N ARG A 168 -34.96 4.34 15.64
CA ARG A 168 -34.91 3.44 14.49
C ARG A 168 -35.93 2.30 14.63
N PRO A 169 -36.46 1.77 13.51
CA PRO A 169 -36.32 2.28 12.14
C PRO A 169 -37.37 3.36 11.80
N ALA A 170 -38.31 3.65 12.71
CA ALA A 170 -39.52 4.43 12.42
C ALA A 170 -39.28 5.92 12.15
N ALA A 171 -38.27 6.51 12.79
CA ALA A 171 -37.98 7.94 12.67
C ALA A 171 -36.49 8.24 12.52
N PHE A 172 -35.66 7.25 12.19
CA PHE A 172 -34.25 7.42 11.87
C PHE A 172 -33.75 6.22 11.05
N PRO A 173 -32.66 6.34 10.25
CA PRO A 173 -32.19 5.24 9.41
C PRO A 173 -32.02 3.93 10.16
N GLN A 174 -32.57 2.82 9.65
CA GLN A 174 -32.51 1.51 10.30
C GLN A 174 -31.07 1.07 10.55
N SER A 175 -30.23 1.22 9.52
CA SER A 175 -28.81 0.88 9.59
C SER A 175 -27.98 2.00 8.97
N VAL A 176 -26.81 2.24 9.54
CA VAL A 176 -25.79 3.15 9.02
C VAL A 176 -24.48 2.38 8.93
N ILE A 177 -23.88 2.42 7.74
CA ILE A 177 -22.60 1.83 7.43
C ILE A 177 -21.61 2.98 7.26
N LEU A 178 -20.67 3.11 8.19
CA LEU A 178 -19.59 4.09 8.07
C LEU A 178 -18.41 3.42 7.39
N CYS A 179 -17.92 3.98 6.29
CA CYS A 179 -16.84 3.43 5.51
C CYS A 179 -15.62 4.37 5.48
N GLY A 180 -14.43 3.78 5.52
CA GLY A 180 -13.16 4.51 5.52
C GLY A 180 -11.95 3.57 5.50
N VAL A 181 -10.74 4.12 5.69
CA VAL A 181 -9.51 3.31 5.69
C VAL A 181 -9.32 2.52 6.98
N ARG A 182 -9.81 3.02 8.10
CA ARG A 182 -9.59 2.44 9.45
C ARG A 182 -10.88 2.41 10.28
N ASP A 183 -10.83 1.68 11.38
CA ASP A 183 -11.94 1.66 12.34
C ASP A 183 -12.16 3.05 12.95
N VAL A 184 -13.43 3.45 13.11
CA VAL A 184 -13.83 4.67 13.81
C VAL A 184 -13.31 4.70 15.25
N ARG A 185 -13.11 3.53 15.89
CA ARG A 185 -12.53 3.42 17.23
C ARG A 185 -11.10 3.96 17.31
N ASP A 186 -10.34 3.84 16.22
CA ASP A 186 -8.94 4.23 16.15
C ASP A 186 -8.76 5.72 15.83
N TYR A 187 -9.86 6.44 15.62
CA TYR A 187 -9.83 7.89 15.48
C TYR A 187 -9.46 8.52 16.82
N ARG A 188 -8.23 9.04 16.90
CA ARG A 188 -7.82 10.01 17.92
C ARG A 188 -8.18 11.39 17.41
N ILE A 189 -9.30 11.92 17.91
CA ILE A 189 -9.84 13.17 17.44
C ILE A 189 -9.33 14.29 18.35
N HIS A 190 -8.47 15.13 17.78
CA HIS A 190 -8.00 16.34 18.44
C HIS A 190 -9.06 17.42 18.28
N THR A 191 -9.58 17.93 19.39
CA THR A 191 -10.50 19.08 19.38
C THR A 191 -9.72 20.38 19.33
N GLY A 192 -10.37 21.49 18.99
CA GLY A 192 -9.77 22.83 19.05
C GLY A 192 -9.18 23.19 20.43
N ASN A 193 -9.63 22.50 21.49
CA ASN A 193 -9.17 22.69 22.87
C ASN A 193 -8.05 21.72 23.28
N GLN A 194 -7.41 21.02 22.33
CA GLN A 194 -6.36 20.02 22.56
C GLN A 194 -6.79 18.77 23.38
N GLU A 195 -8.08 18.60 23.64
CA GLU A 195 -8.60 17.36 24.22
C GLU A 195 -8.58 16.25 23.16
N ILE A 196 -8.18 15.05 23.57
CA ILE A 196 -8.21 13.86 22.71
C ILE A 196 -9.49 13.08 23.00
N ILE A 197 -10.43 13.11 22.07
CA ILE A 197 -11.63 12.29 22.12
C ILE A 197 -11.40 11.05 21.26
N THR A 198 -11.63 9.86 21.81
CA THR A 198 -11.60 8.62 21.03
C THR A 198 -12.91 8.47 20.24
N GLY A 199 -12.82 8.09 18.96
CA GLY A 199 -14.00 7.89 18.12
C GLY A 199 -14.94 6.82 18.66
N GLY A 200 -14.41 5.82 19.38
CA GLY A 200 -15.21 4.82 20.09
C GLY A 200 -16.14 5.40 21.17
N SER A 201 -15.74 6.48 21.84
CA SER A 201 -16.61 7.19 22.80
C SER A 201 -17.70 8.00 22.09
N ALA A 202 -17.36 8.63 20.96
CA ALA A 202 -18.31 9.39 20.15
C ALA A 202 -19.37 8.50 19.49
N PHE A 203 -19.04 7.24 19.16
CA PHE A 203 -19.88 6.31 18.40
C PHE A 203 -20.05 4.93 19.08
N ASN A 204 -20.32 4.91 20.39
CA ASN A 204 -20.53 3.68 21.18
C ASN A 204 -21.88 2.97 20.93
N ILE A 205 -22.41 3.07 19.71
CA ILE A 205 -23.63 2.39 19.23
C ILE A 205 -23.34 1.43 18.07
N LYS A 206 -22.07 1.34 17.69
CA LYS A 206 -21.54 0.43 16.68
C LYS A 206 -21.54 -1.00 17.20
N ALA A 207 -22.08 -1.92 16.42
CA ALA A 207 -22.02 -3.35 16.69
C ALA A 207 -20.66 -3.96 16.30
N GLU A 208 -20.26 -3.79 15.04
CA GLU A 208 -19.14 -4.51 14.44
C GLU A 208 -18.28 -3.65 13.51
N SER A 209 -17.05 -4.11 13.26
CA SER A 209 -16.16 -3.63 12.19
C SER A 209 -15.90 -4.76 11.22
N LEU A 210 -16.39 -4.60 10.00
CA LEU A 210 -16.12 -5.51 8.91
C LEU A 210 -14.90 -4.99 8.14
N ARG A 211 -13.97 -5.88 7.81
CA ARG A 211 -12.78 -5.56 7.01
C ARG A 211 -12.95 -6.12 5.60
N LEU A 212 -12.91 -5.27 4.58
CA LEU A 212 -12.86 -5.74 3.19
C LEU A 212 -11.45 -6.23 2.87
N GLY A 213 -11.34 -7.51 2.53
CA GLY A 213 -10.07 -8.18 2.27
C GLY A 213 -9.47 -7.92 0.89
N ASN A 214 -8.21 -8.34 0.76
CA ASN A 214 -7.56 -8.56 -0.53
C ASN A 214 -8.23 -9.72 -1.29
N PHE A 215 -7.96 -9.81 -2.59
CA PHE A 215 -8.31 -11.00 -3.37
C PHE A 215 -7.57 -12.23 -2.83
N SER A 216 -8.25 -13.37 -2.85
CA SER A 216 -7.62 -14.67 -2.78
C SER A 216 -6.79 -14.93 -4.04
N ARG A 217 -5.89 -15.93 -3.98
CA ARG A 217 -5.10 -16.35 -5.15
C ARG A 217 -6.02 -16.77 -6.31
N ALA A 218 -7.13 -17.45 -6.01
CA ALA A 218 -8.09 -17.88 -7.01
C ALA A 218 -8.77 -16.67 -7.69
N GLU A 219 -9.19 -15.66 -6.92
CA GLU A 219 -9.79 -14.43 -7.47
C GLU A 219 -8.80 -13.63 -8.31
N ALA A 220 -7.53 -13.51 -7.89
CA ALA A 220 -6.51 -12.82 -8.67
C ALA A 220 -6.28 -13.51 -10.03
N VAL A 221 -6.22 -14.84 -10.04
CA VAL A 221 -6.12 -15.65 -11.28
C VAL A 221 -7.37 -15.49 -12.13
N GLU A 222 -8.56 -15.55 -11.53
CA GLU A 222 -9.83 -15.41 -12.23
C GLU A 222 -9.94 -14.06 -12.94
N LEU A 223 -9.51 -12.97 -12.29
CA LEU A 223 -9.47 -11.65 -12.91
C LEU A 223 -8.66 -11.63 -14.21
N PHE A 224 -7.51 -12.32 -14.23
CA PHE A 224 -6.68 -12.44 -15.44
C PHE A 224 -7.28 -13.38 -16.48
N ARG A 225 -7.99 -14.44 -16.07
CA ARG A 225 -8.70 -15.34 -16.98
C ARG A 225 -9.82 -14.63 -17.74
N GLN A 226 -10.47 -13.62 -17.15
CA GLN A 226 -11.43 -12.79 -17.88
C GLN A 226 -10.81 -12.14 -19.11
N HIS A 227 -9.55 -11.69 -19.03
CA HIS A 227 -8.83 -11.14 -20.19
C HIS A 227 -8.58 -12.19 -21.27
N THR A 228 -8.11 -13.38 -20.89
CA THR A 228 -7.91 -14.49 -21.83
C THR A 228 -9.23 -14.91 -22.49
N ALA A 229 -10.33 -14.96 -21.73
CA ALA A 229 -11.66 -15.27 -22.26
C ALA A 229 -12.15 -14.23 -23.29
N ASP A 230 -11.91 -12.94 -23.02
CA ASP A 230 -12.35 -11.86 -23.91
C ASP A 230 -11.49 -11.71 -25.19
N THR A 231 -10.21 -12.11 -25.12
CA THR A 231 -9.23 -11.74 -26.15
C THR A 231 -8.52 -12.92 -26.83
N GLY A 232 -8.55 -14.10 -26.22
CA GLY A 232 -7.73 -15.24 -26.60
C GLY A 232 -6.25 -15.14 -26.22
N GLN A 233 -5.78 -13.99 -25.70
CA GLN A 233 -4.38 -13.82 -25.30
C GLN A 233 -4.10 -14.59 -24.01
N THR A 234 -3.16 -15.54 -24.07
CA THR A 234 -2.81 -16.42 -22.96
C THR A 234 -1.68 -15.86 -22.11
N PHE A 235 -1.72 -16.14 -20.81
CA PHE A 235 -0.63 -15.89 -19.88
C PHE A 235 0.12 -17.20 -19.58
N ALA A 236 1.44 -17.13 -19.51
CA ALA A 236 2.27 -18.24 -19.05
C ALA A 236 1.88 -18.64 -17.60
N PRO A 237 1.74 -19.94 -17.26
CA PRO A 237 1.28 -20.38 -15.95
C PRO A 237 2.13 -19.89 -14.77
N GLU A 238 3.45 -19.75 -14.97
CA GLU A 238 4.43 -19.34 -13.98
C GLU A 238 4.19 -17.91 -13.47
N ILE A 239 3.52 -17.07 -14.28
CA ILE A 239 3.15 -15.69 -13.91
C ILE A 239 2.28 -15.67 -12.65
N PHE A 240 1.42 -16.65 -12.44
CA PHE A 240 0.44 -16.59 -11.35
C PHE A 240 1.07 -16.81 -9.97
N ASP A 241 2.21 -17.51 -9.89
CA ASP A 241 2.97 -17.62 -8.65
C ASP A 241 3.67 -16.30 -8.31
N GLU A 242 4.30 -15.67 -9.30
CA GLU A 242 4.92 -14.35 -9.12
C GLU A 242 3.88 -13.27 -8.79
N LEU A 243 2.75 -13.24 -9.52
CA LEU A 243 1.63 -12.33 -9.25
C LEU A 243 1.15 -12.44 -7.81
N TRP A 244 1.04 -13.66 -7.29
CA TRP A 244 0.62 -13.85 -5.91
C TRP A 244 1.68 -13.32 -4.92
N GLN A 245 2.95 -13.63 -5.12
CA GLN A 245 4.02 -13.15 -4.23
C GLN A 245 4.18 -11.62 -4.28
N ASP A 246 4.03 -11.04 -5.46
CA ASP A 246 4.22 -9.62 -5.72
C ASP A 246 3.09 -8.76 -5.19
N THR A 247 1.86 -9.25 -5.22
CA THR A 247 0.67 -8.47 -4.87
C THR A 247 0.01 -8.90 -3.57
N GLN A 248 0.16 -10.18 -3.19
CA GLN A 248 -0.62 -10.83 -2.12
C GLN A 248 -2.12 -10.52 -2.22
N GLY A 249 -2.62 -10.48 -3.46
CA GLY A 249 -4.01 -10.22 -3.79
C GLY A 249 -4.48 -8.78 -3.57
N GLN A 250 -3.58 -7.83 -3.29
CA GLN A 250 -3.96 -6.42 -3.13
C GLN A 250 -4.66 -5.95 -4.43
N PRO A 251 -5.94 -5.52 -4.38
CA PRO A 251 -6.76 -5.39 -5.59
C PRO A 251 -6.20 -4.44 -6.65
N TRP A 252 -5.59 -3.33 -6.23
CA TRP A 252 -4.98 -2.37 -7.14
C TRP A 252 -3.70 -2.87 -7.76
N LEU A 253 -2.81 -3.53 -7.01
CA LEU A 253 -1.59 -4.13 -7.53
C LEU A 253 -1.91 -5.22 -8.55
N VAL A 254 -2.91 -6.07 -8.28
CA VAL A 254 -3.36 -7.10 -9.23
C VAL A 254 -3.86 -6.44 -10.52
N ASN A 255 -4.69 -5.39 -10.44
CA ASN A 255 -5.16 -4.68 -11.62
C ASN A 255 -4.04 -3.91 -12.33
N ALA A 256 -3.14 -3.28 -11.59
CA ALA A 256 -2.02 -2.51 -12.12
C ALA A 256 -1.07 -3.42 -12.89
N MET A 257 -0.77 -4.62 -12.39
CA MET A 257 -0.01 -5.62 -13.12
C MET A 257 -0.70 -6.05 -14.41
N GLY A 258 -2.01 -6.33 -14.37
CA GLY A 258 -2.78 -6.66 -15.57
C GLY A 258 -2.78 -5.52 -16.59
N TYR A 259 -2.90 -4.28 -16.15
CA TYR A 259 -2.87 -3.09 -17.00
C TYR A 259 -1.46 -2.83 -17.59
N GLU A 260 -0.41 -2.98 -16.79
CA GLU A 260 0.97 -2.85 -17.24
C GLU A 260 1.32 -3.89 -18.32
N LEU A 261 0.85 -5.13 -18.14
CA LEU A 261 1.04 -6.23 -19.07
C LEU A 261 0.25 -6.08 -20.37
N THR A 262 -1.02 -5.69 -20.28
CA THR A 262 -1.94 -5.79 -21.44
C THR A 262 -2.15 -4.47 -22.18
N TRP A 263 -1.71 -3.35 -21.61
CA TRP A 263 -1.90 -2.02 -22.16
C TRP A 263 -0.62 -1.19 -22.25
N LYS A 264 0.19 -1.12 -21.20
CA LYS A 264 1.41 -0.30 -21.19
C LYS A 264 2.53 -0.94 -21.97
N ASP A 265 2.66 -2.26 -21.88
CA ASP A 265 3.50 -3.02 -22.80
C ASP A 265 2.93 -2.94 -24.22
N LYS A 266 3.63 -2.20 -25.10
CA LYS A 266 3.18 -2.04 -26.49
C LYS A 266 3.30 -3.34 -27.28
N SER A 267 4.27 -4.20 -26.95
CA SER A 267 4.48 -5.47 -27.65
C SER A 267 3.33 -6.45 -27.36
N ALA A 268 2.83 -6.45 -26.12
CA ALA A 268 1.72 -7.29 -25.70
C ALA A 268 0.33 -6.78 -26.13
N ARG A 269 0.25 -5.66 -26.87
CA ARG A 269 -1.02 -5.21 -27.47
C ARG A 269 -1.45 -6.08 -28.65
N ASP A 270 -0.50 -6.77 -29.28
CA ASP A 270 -0.83 -7.85 -30.21
C ASP A 270 -1.33 -9.08 -29.42
N ARG A 271 -2.62 -9.37 -29.54
CA ARG A 271 -3.28 -10.44 -28.80
C ARG A 271 -2.89 -11.84 -29.29
N GLY A 272 -2.24 -11.95 -30.45
CA GLY A 272 -1.67 -13.21 -30.94
C GLY A 272 -0.40 -13.63 -30.22
N VAL A 273 0.25 -12.73 -29.47
CA VAL A 273 1.48 -13.00 -28.74
C VAL A 273 1.16 -13.39 -27.30
N PRO A 274 1.54 -14.59 -26.83
CA PRO A 274 1.41 -14.98 -25.43
C PRO A 274 2.19 -14.07 -24.49
N ILE A 275 1.64 -13.81 -23.31
CA ILE A 275 2.32 -13.04 -22.27
C ILE A 275 3.22 -13.99 -21.48
N THR A 276 4.53 -13.77 -21.57
CA THR A 276 5.58 -14.59 -20.94
C THR A 276 5.96 -14.07 -19.56
N LEU A 277 6.72 -14.86 -18.81
CA LEU A 277 7.29 -14.44 -17.53
C LEU A 277 8.19 -13.19 -17.65
N GLU A 278 8.91 -13.03 -18.77
CA GLU A 278 9.75 -11.85 -18.98
C GLU A 278 8.92 -10.58 -19.22
N HIS A 279 7.78 -10.68 -19.93
CA HIS A 279 6.83 -9.56 -20.01
C HIS A 279 6.32 -9.17 -18.62
N TYR A 280 6.05 -10.17 -17.77
CA TYR A 280 5.63 -9.95 -16.38
C TYR A 280 6.71 -9.25 -15.54
N ASN A 281 7.96 -9.73 -15.59
CA ASN A 281 9.08 -9.11 -14.89
C ASN A 281 9.25 -7.65 -15.33
N ALA A 282 9.24 -7.39 -16.65
CA ALA A 282 9.34 -6.04 -17.18
C ALA A 282 8.16 -5.14 -16.74
N ALA A 283 6.95 -5.67 -16.66
CA ALA A 283 5.78 -4.95 -16.15
C ALA A 283 5.89 -4.62 -14.65
N ARG A 284 6.35 -5.58 -13.83
CA ARG A 284 6.59 -5.39 -12.39
C ARG A 284 7.60 -4.28 -12.16
N GLU A 285 8.71 -4.33 -12.89
CA GLU A 285 9.75 -3.30 -12.86
C GLU A 285 9.15 -1.93 -13.20
N ARG A 286 8.47 -1.80 -14.35
CA ARG A 286 7.81 -0.53 -14.73
C ARG A 286 6.86 -0.02 -13.66
N LEU A 287 6.08 -0.90 -13.03
CA LEU A 287 5.17 -0.52 -11.94
C LEU A 287 5.94 0.05 -10.74
N ILE A 288 7.01 -0.62 -10.30
CA ILE A 288 7.89 -0.15 -9.21
C ILE A 288 8.56 1.20 -9.57
N TYR A 289 8.95 1.40 -10.83
CA TYR A 289 9.53 2.66 -11.32
C TYR A 289 8.52 3.79 -11.47
N SER A 290 7.26 3.47 -11.77
CA SER A 290 6.26 4.45 -12.22
C SER A 290 5.87 5.52 -11.19
N ARG A 291 6.28 5.37 -9.92
CA ARG A 291 5.86 6.22 -8.78
C ARG A 291 4.37 6.54 -8.87
N ALA A 292 3.56 5.49 -8.99
CA ALA A 292 2.13 5.66 -9.13
C ALA A 292 1.59 6.44 -7.91
N THR A 293 0.68 7.39 -8.13
CA THR A 293 0.16 8.31 -7.10
C THR A 293 -0.34 7.60 -5.83
N HIS A 294 -0.83 6.37 -5.95
CA HIS A 294 -1.22 5.56 -4.79
C HIS A 294 -0.03 5.23 -3.87
N LEU A 295 1.13 4.94 -4.45
CA LEU A 295 2.37 4.65 -3.73
C LEU A 295 2.96 5.92 -3.12
N ASP A 296 2.89 7.06 -3.82
CA ASP A 296 3.31 8.37 -3.29
C ASP A 296 2.53 8.75 -2.01
N GLN A 297 1.22 8.46 -1.98
CA GLN A 297 0.38 8.71 -0.80
C GLN A 297 0.79 7.86 0.42
N LEU A 298 1.48 6.73 0.22
CA LEU A 298 2.03 5.93 1.33
C LEU A 298 3.22 6.65 1.98
N THR A 299 3.99 7.44 1.23
CA THR A 299 5.18 8.15 1.72
C THR A 299 4.87 9.11 2.87
N ASP A 300 3.76 9.83 2.79
CA ASP A 300 3.35 10.71 3.89
C ASP A 300 2.93 9.94 5.14
N LYS A 301 2.38 8.73 4.98
CA LYS A 301 2.05 7.83 6.10
C LYS A 301 3.27 7.23 6.75
N LEU A 302 4.34 6.97 5.99
CA LEU A 302 5.60 6.45 6.51
C LEU A 302 6.32 7.43 7.47
N LYS A 303 5.97 8.73 7.45
CA LYS A 303 6.48 9.76 8.37
C LYS A 303 5.76 9.77 9.72
N GLU A 304 4.60 9.13 9.85
CA GLU A 304 3.87 9.09 11.12
C GLU A 304 4.64 8.23 12.15
N ASP A 305 4.90 8.75 13.35
CA ASP A 305 5.67 8.06 14.40
C ASP A 305 5.20 6.62 14.67
N ARG A 306 3.88 6.39 14.62
CA ARG A 306 3.29 5.06 14.84
C ARG A 306 3.54 4.09 13.71
N VAL A 307 3.59 4.57 12.47
CA VAL A 307 3.94 3.75 11.30
C VAL A 307 5.43 3.48 11.32
N HIS A 308 6.24 4.51 11.61
CA HIS A 308 7.69 4.38 11.73
C HIS A 308 8.10 3.30 12.75
N ARG A 309 7.46 3.26 13.94
CA ARG A 309 7.73 2.23 14.97
C ARG A 309 7.53 0.78 14.49
N VAL A 310 6.69 0.56 13.48
CA VAL A 310 6.44 -0.77 12.91
C VAL A 310 7.32 -1.02 11.68
N MET A 311 7.39 -0.03 10.78
CA MET A 311 8.08 -0.18 9.49
C MET A 311 9.60 -0.17 9.64
N ALA A 312 10.17 0.60 10.58
CA ALA A 312 11.63 0.68 10.74
C ALA A 312 12.28 -0.65 11.13
N PRO A 313 11.75 -1.41 12.12
CA PRO A 313 12.23 -2.75 12.41
C PRO A 313 12.10 -3.73 11.23
N LEU A 314 11.01 -3.61 10.44
CA LEU A 314 10.77 -4.46 9.27
C LEU A 314 11.77 -4.19 8.14
N LEU A 315 12.09 -2.92 7.89
CA LEU A 315 13.05 -2.51 6.87
C LEU A 315 14.49 -2.87 7.23
N ARG A 316 14.80 -2.94 8.53
CA ARG A 316 16.11 -3.37 9.04
C ARG A 316 16.34 -4.88 8.84
N GLY A 317 15.30 -5.69 8.92
CA GLY A 317 15.39 -7.15 8.77
C GLY A 317 15.88 -7.91 10.03
N GLU A 318 15.76 -7.32 11.23
CA GLU A 318 16.09 -8.02 12.50
C GLU A 318 14.84 -8.68 13.09
N GLU A 319 14.85 -9.98 13.33
CA GLU A 319 13.72 -10.75 13.87
C GLU A 319 13.66 -10.76 15.41
N ASP A 320 14.79 -10.53 16.09
CA ASP A 320 14.87 -10.73 17.54
C ASP A 320 14.21 -9.60 18.33
N SER A 321 13.18 -9.97 19.10
CA SER A 321 12.48 -9.14 20.11
C SER A 321 11.84 -7.84 19.59
N ARG A 322 11.05 -7.92 18.52
CA ARG A 322 10.20 -6.79 18.13
C ARG A 322 9.03 -6.65 19.11
N GLU A 323 9.17 -5.79 20.10
CA GLU A 323 8.03 -5.34 20.90
C GLU A 323 7.22 -4.31 20.11
N PHE A 324 6.22 -4.80 19.38
CA PHE A 324 5.25 -3.93 18.75
C PHE A 324 4.07 -3.67 19.68
N ARG A 325 3.59 -2.44 19.70
CA ARG A 325 2.28 -2.12 20.29
C ARG A 325 1.19 -2.67 19.38
N ASP A 326 0.22 -3.39 19.96
CA ASP A 326 -0.88 -3.98 19.18
C ASP A 326 -1.66 -2.92 18.39
N ASP A 327 -1.94 -1.76 19.00
CA ASP A 327 -2.58 -0.61 18.33
C ASP A 327 -1.79 -0.08 17.12
N ASP A 328 -0.45 -0.12 17.17
CA ASP A 328 0.39 0.33 16.07
C ASP A 328 0.39 -0.72 14.94
N LEU A 329 0.44 -2.01 15.28
CA LEU A 329 0.31 -3.10 14.30
C LEU A 329 -1.03 -3.07 13.59
N GLN A 330 -2.12 -2.94 14.34
CA GLN A 330 -3.47 -2.90 13.80
C GLN A 330 -3.61 -1.76 12.78
N TYR A 331 -3.13 -0.57 13.14
CA TYR A 331 -3.19 0.58 12.24
C TYR A 331 -2.37 0.40 10.97
N VAL A 332 -1.15 -0.13 11.07
CA VAL A 332 -0.31 -0.35 9.89
C VAL A 332 -0.86 -1.47 8.99
N GLU A 333 -1.53 -2.48 9.58
CA GLU A 333 -2.28 -3.51 8.84
C GLU A 333 -3.54 -2.95 8.16
N ASP A 334 -4.25 -2.01 8.80
CA ASP A 334 -5.42 -1.33 8.22
C ASP A 334 -5.03 -0.36 7.09
N LEU A 335 -3.81 0.22 7.15
CA LEU A 335 -3.21 0.92 6.01
C LEU A 335 -2.82 -0.04 4.86
N GLY A 336 -2.81 -1.36 5.10
CA GLY A 336 -2.44 -2.38 4.13
C GLY A 336 -0.93 -2.52 3.91
N LEU A 337 -0.10 -1.96 4.79
CA LEU A 337 1.36 -1.95 4.65
C LEU A 337 2.02 -3.24 5.15
N ILE A 338 1.37 -3.96 6.07
CA ILE A 338 1.86 -5.21 6.64
C ILE A 338 0.82 -6.33 6.61
N ARG A 339 1.30 -7.56 6.77
CA ARG A 339 0.51 -8.73 7.21
C ARG A 339 1.03 -9.17 8.57
N ARG A 340 0.14 -9.55 9.49
CA ARG A 340 0.52 -9.97 10.85
C ARG A 340 0.73 -11.48 11.03
N LYS A 341 0.12 -12.29 10.16
CA LYS A 341 0.11 -13.76 10.29
C LYS A 341 0.66 -14.43 9.02
N PRO A 342 1.43 -15.53 9.15
CA PRO A 342 1.88 -16.15 10.40
C PRO A 342 2.92 -15.30 11.16
N GLU A 343 3.52 -14.33 10.50
CA GLU A 343 4.53 -13.42 11.03
C GLU A 343 4.26 -11.99 10.54
N VAL A 344 4.82 -11.00 11.26
CA VAL A 344 4.72 -9.58 10.89
C VAL A 344 5.72 -9.27 9.78
N VAL A 345 5.20 -9.05 8.57
CA VAL A 345 5.98 -8.76 7.36
C VAL A 345 5.36 -7.63 6.55
N ILE A 346 6.16 -6.94 5.74
CA ILE A 346 5.65 -6.01 4.72
C ILE A 346 4.71 -6.77 3.79
N ALA A 347 3.59 -6.14 3.42
CA ALA A 347 2.41 -6.84 2.92
C ALA A 347 2.67 -7.72 1.68
N ASN A 348 3.54 -7.30 0.75
CA ASN A 348 3.82 -7.98 -0.51
C ASN A 348 5.22 -7.60 -1.07
N ARG A 349 5.75 -8.31 -2.10
CA ARG A 349 7.08 -8.01 -2.65
C ARG A 349 7.16 -6.62 -3.29
N ILE A 350 6.11 -6.15 -3.97
CA ILE A 350 6.14 -4.80 -4.57
C ILE A 350 6.35 -3.74 -3.49
N TYR A 351 5.63 -3.81 -2.37
CA TYR A 351 5.82 -2.87 -1.26
C TYR A 351 7.19 -3.00 -0.59
N ARG A 352 7.78 -4.21 -0.57
CA ARG A 352 9.16 -4.40 -0.09
C ARG A 352 10.19 -3.66 -0.94
N GLU A 353 9.90 -3.42 -2.23
CA GLU A 353 10.76 -2.64 -3.11
C GLU A 353 10.41 -1.15 -3.13
N THR A 354 9.11 -0.84 -3.24
CA THR A 354 8.63 0.53 -3.34
C THR A 354 8.90 1.34 -2.07
N ILE A 355 8.66 0.78 -0.87
CA ILE A 355 8.80 1.54 0.38
C ILE A 355 10.24 2.05 0.60
N PRO A 356 11.29 1.22 0.55
CA PRO A 356 12.67 1.69 0.59
C PRO A 356 12.99 2.75 -0.46
N ARG A 357 12.46 2.57 -1.67
CA ARG A 357 12.70 3.46 -2.80
C ARG A 357 12.09 4.83 -2.58
N GLU A 358 10.85 4.89 -2.09
CA GLU A 358 10.18 6.14 -1.75
C GLU A 358 10.90 6.88 -0.62
N LEU A 359 11.32 6.15 0.43
CA LEU A 359 12.09 6.73 1.53
C LEU A 359 13.43 7.32 1.07
N THR A 360 14.01 6.79 0.00
CA THR A 360 15.33 7.20 -0.51
C THR A 360 15.28 8.06 -1.76
N SER A 361 14.08 8.34 -2.31
CA SER A 361 13.92 9.10 -3.54
C SER A 361 14.65 10.45 -3.54
N PRO A 362 14.56 11.28 -2.48
CA PRO A 362 15.28 12.57 -2.47
C PRO A 362 16.79 12.43 -2.58
N ILE A 363 17.33 11.28 -2.15
CA ILE A 363 18.77 10.97 -2.23
C ILE A 363 19.14 10.66 -3.68
N GLN A 364 18.33 9.85 -4.36
CA GLN A 364 18.55 9.49 -5.77
C GLN A 364 18.58 10.74 -6.66
N ASP A 365 17.66 11.67 -6.41
CA ASP A 365 17.55 12.91 -7.19
C ASP A 365 18.75 13.85 -6.97
N GLY A 366 19.34 13.84 -5.77
CA GLY A 366 20.55 14.60 -5.44
C GLY A 366 21.87 13.94 -5.86
N LEU A 367 21.86 12.66 -6.21
CA LEU A 367 23.06 11.89 -6.57
C LEU A 367 23.45 12.09 -8.04
N HIS A 368 24.62 12.67 -8.27
CA HIS A 368 25.25 12.70 -9.59
C HIS A 368 26.15 11.47 -9.80
N GLN A 369 25.54 10.35 -10.20
CA GLN A 369 26.22 9.10 -10.51
C GLN A 369 25.75 8.54 -11.87
N PRO A 370 26.23 9.08 -13.00
CA PRO A 370 25.92 8.55 -14.33
C PRO A 370 26.29 7.08 -14.49
N THR A 371 25.36 6.27 -14.98
CA THR A 371 25.55 4.83 -15.24
C THR A 371 26.77 4.53 -16.09
N ALA A 372 27.01 5.34 -17.13
CA ALA A 372 28.14 5.19 -18.05
C ALA A 372 29.52 5.22 -17.36
N TRP A 373 29.64 5.75 -16.14
CA TRP A 373 30.90 5.71 -15.39
C TRP A 373 31.25 4.31 -14.90
N TYR A 374 30.25 3.43 -14.77
CA TYR A 374 30.36 2.11 -14.17
C TYR A 374 30.15 0.98 -15.18
N VAL A 375 30.02 1.29 -16.46
CA VAL A 375 29.84 0.29 -17.53
C VAL A 375 31.13 0.23 -18.36
N THR A 376 31.66 -0.97 -18.57
CA THR A 376 32.86 -1.20 -19.37
C THR A 376 32.57 -1.11 -20.87
N LEU A 377 33.61 -1.16 -21.71
CA LEU A 377 33.45 -1.17 -23.17
C LEU A 377 32.74 -2.43 -23.68
N GLU A 378 32.82 -3.53 -22.93
CA GLU A 378 32.12 -4.80 -23.17
C GLU A 378 30.70 -4.81 -22.58
N HIS A 379 30.18 -3.64 -22.20
CA HIS A 379 28.86 -3.45 -21.62
C HIS A 379 28.62 -4.25 -20.32
N ARG A 380 29.69 -4.50 -19.55
CA ARG A 380 29.60 -5.10 -18.21
C ARG A 380 29.52 -4.02 -17.14
N LEU A 381 28.80 -4.28 -16.05
CA LEU A 381 28.82 -3.44 -14.87
C LEU A 381 30.10 -3.70 -14.06
N ASP A 382 30.93 -2.68 -13.90
CA ASP A 382 32.14 -2.69 -13.06
C ASP A 382 31.74 -2.49 -11.59
N VAL A 383 31.37 -3.60 -10.92
CA VAL A 383 30.88 -3.57 -9.55
C VAL A 383 31.96 -3.18 -8.54
N VAL A 384 33.22 -3.51 -8.83
CA VAL A 384 34.35 -3.10 -7.99
C VAL A 384 34.48 -1.58 -7.97
N LYS A 385 34.44 -0.94 -9.15
CA LYS A 385 34.45 0.53 -9.25
C LYS A 385 33.21 1.14 -8.60
N LEU A 386 32.05 0.53 -8.80
CA LEU A 386 30.77 0.96 -8.23
C LEU A 386 30.82 0.97 -6.69
N LEU A 387 31.20 -0.14 -6.08
CA LEU A 387 31.26 -0.25 -4.61
C LEU A 387 32.38 0.59 -4.00
N THR A 388 33.48 0.81 -4.72
CA THR A 388 34.53 1.75 -4.29
C THR A 388 33.98 3.18 -4.25
N ALA A 389 33.23 3.60 -5.28
CA ALA A 389 32.59 4.91 -5.30
C ALA A 389 31.52 5.04 -4.20
N PHE A 390 30.78 3.95 -3.93
CA PHE A 390 29.85 3.90 -2.81
C PHE A 390 30.54 4.08 -1.45
N GLN A 391 31.69 3.45 -1.18
CA GLN A 391 32.45 3.64 0.06
C GLN A 391 32.81 5.11 0.28
N GLN A 392 33.27 5.79 -0.78
CA GLN A 392 33.59 7.21 -0.71
C GLN A 392 32.34 8.07 -0.46
N PHE A 393 31.25 7.79 -1.18
CA PHE A 393 29.97 8.45 -0.97
C PHE A 393 29.45 8.24 0.48
N PHE A 394 29.53 7.01 0.99
CA PHE A 394 29.09 6.68 2.33
C PHE A 394 29.87 7.46 3.39
N ARG A 395 31.20 7.56 3.23
CA ARG A 395 32.08 8.39 4.08
C ARG A 395 31.69 9.85 4.12
N GLU A 396 31.38 10.44 2.97
CA GLU A 396 31.12 11.88 2.85
C GLU A 396 29.74 12.28 3.39
N HIS A 397 28.79 11.34 3.39
CA HIS A 397 27.38 11.69 3.57
C HIS A 397 26.68 11.01 4.75
N VAL A 398 27.25 9.97 5.38
CA VAL A 398 26.52 9.20 6.42
C VAL A 398 26.17 10.03 7.65
N ASP A 399 27.03 10.96 8.10
CA ASP A 399 26.81 11.71 9.34
C ASP A 399 25.67 12.73 9.19
N ALA A 400 25.74 13.53 8.12
CA ALA A 400 24.66 14.46 7.75
C ALA A 400 23.32 13.74 7.51
N TRP A 401 23.39 12.47 7.13
CA TRP A 401 22.24 11.64 6.81
C TRP A 401 21.63 10.99 8.06
N LEU A 402 22.44 10.44 8.97
CA LEU A 402 21.99 9.88 10.23
C LEU A 402 21.27 10.92 11.10
N GLU A 403 21.56 12.21 10.92
CA GLU A 403 20.85 13.28 11.61
C GLU A 403 19.46 13.56 11.04
N ARG A 404 19.29 13.50 9.70
CA ARG A 404 18.10 13.96 8.97
C ARG A 404 17.10 12.87 8.58
N PHE A 405 17.51 11.61 8.60
CA PHE A 405 16.66 10.51 8.14
C PHE A 405 15.84 9.91 9.28
N ASP A 406 14.54 9.69 9.06
CA ASP A 406 13.66 9.11 10.08
C ASP A 406 14.08 7.66 10.40
N TYR A 407 14.40 6.88 9.37
CA TYR A 407 14.76 5.46 9.47
C TYR A 407 16.28 5.23 9.65
N LYS A 408 16.92 5.94 10.61
CA LYS A 408 18.38 5.89 10.90
C LYS A 408 18.92 4.46 11.01
N GLU A 409 18.07 3.62 11.56
CA GLU A 409 18.28 2.23 11.91
C GLU A 409 18.47 1.27 10.72
N ALA A 410 17.85 1.57 9.57
CA ALA A 410 17.97 0.83 8.31
C ALA A 410 18.90 1.54 7.32
N GLY A 411 19.58 2.59 7.78
CA GLY A 411 20.13 3.61 6.91
C GLY A 411 21.23 3.21 5.94
N PRO A 412 22.27 2.50 6.37
CA PRO A 412 23.32 2.07 5.45
C PRO A 412 22.79 1.20 4.29
N GLN A 413 21.79 0.35 4.57
CA GLN A 413 21.15 -0.47 3.53
C GLN A 413 20.34 0.38 2.55
N LEU A 414 19.55 1.33 3.07
CA LEU A 414 18.76 2.25 2.26
C LEU A 414 19.64 3.16 1.40
N LEU A 415 20.78 3.63 1.93
CA LEU A 415 21.75 4.43 1.20
C LEU A 415 22.40 3.66 0.05
N LEU A 416 22.85 2.44 0.31
CA LEU A 416 23.38 1.57 -0.74
C LEU A 416 22.32 1.34 -1.81
N GLN A 417 21.09 1.01 -1.42
CA GLN A 417 20.00 0.79 -2.36
C GLN A 417 19.73 2.04 -3.22
N ALA A 418 19.70 3.23 -2.63
CA ALA A 418 19.54 4.48 -3.35
C ALA A 418 20.66 4.70 -4.38
N PHE A 419 21.90 4.41 -3.98
CA PHE A 419 23.08 4.53 -4.84
C PHE A 419 23.04 3.52 -6.00
N LEU A 420 22.78 2.24 -5.69
CA LEU A 420 22.65 1.19 -6.70
C LEU A 420 21.52 1.49 -7.67
N GLN A 421 20.34 1.88 -7.17
CA GLN A 421 19.22 2.26 -8.02
C GLN A 421 19.61 3.44 -8.92
N ARG A 422 20.27 4.47 -8.41
CA ARG A 422 20.70 5.61 -9.23
C ARG A 422 21.59 5.22 -10.41
N VAL A 423 22.46 4.22 -10.22
CA VAL A 423 23.43 3.74 -11.22
C VAL A 423 22.83 2.66 -12.12
N VAL A 424 22.25 1.61 -11.54
CA VAL A 424 21.80 0.40 -12.23
C VAL A 424 20.51 0.67 -13.03
N ASN A 425 19.64 1.58 -12.61
CA ASN A 425 18.38 1.87 -13.33
C ASN A 425 18.58 2.43 -14.76
N GLY A 426 19.82 2.74 -15.16
CA GLY A 426 20.18 3.11 -16.53
C GLY A 426 20.26 1.95 -17.53
N GLY A 427 20.01 0.70 -17.11
CA GLY A 427 20.01 -0.48 -18.00
C GLY A 427 19.79 -1.84 -17.30
N GLY A 428 20.03 -1.91 -15.99
CA GLY A 428 19.92 -3.12 -15.16
C GLY A 428 18.69 -3.15 -14.23
N ARG A 429 18.60 -4.24 -13.44
CA ARG A 429 17.61 -4.44 -12.37
C ARG A 429 18.32 -4.61 -11.03
N VAL A 430 17.70 -4.07 -9.97
CA VAL A 430 18.09 -4.30 -8.58
C VAL A 430 16.93 -5.00 -7.89
N ASN A 431 17.08 -6.29 -7.59
CA ASN A 431 16.09 -7.09 -6.88
C ASN A 431 16.53 -7.29 -5.43
N ARG A 432 15.57 -7.33 -4.50
CA ARG A 432 15.80 -7.68 -3.09
C ARG A 432 15.17 -9.03 -2.79
N GLU A 433 16.00 -10.00 -2.42
CA GLU A 433 15.47 -11.27 -1.94
C GLU A 433 15.37 -11.27 -0.41
N TYR A 434 14.19 -11.64 0.07
CA TYR A 434 13.93 -11.90 1.48
C TYR A 434 13.68 -13.40 1.59
N GLY A 435 14.75 -14.19 1.64
CA GLY A 435 14.64 -15.63 1.80
C GLY A 435 13.94 -15.96 3.12
N LEU A 436 13.01 -16.92 3.08
CA LEU A 436 12.38 -17.51 4.27
C LEU A 436 13.48 -17.95 5.27
N GLY A 437 13.66 -17.17 6.34
CA GLY A 437 14.60 -17.42 7.43
C GLY A 437 16.02 -16.87 7.28
N ARG A 438 16.32 -15.99 6.31
CA ARG A 438 17.66 -15.39 6.15
C ARG A 438 17.72 -13.94 6.67
N ARG A 439 18.74 -13.69 7.49
CA ARG A 439 18.82 -12.59 8.49
C ARG A 439 19.23 -11.22 7.96
N ARG A 440 19.01 -10.85 6.68
CA ARG A 440 19.17 -9.47 6.14
C ARG A 440 18.82 -9.37 4.65
N THR A 441 18.99 -8.16 4.13
CA THR A 441 18.78 -7.72 2.75
C THR A 441 19.87 -8.24 1.83
N ASP A 442 19.53 -9.23 1.01
CA ASP A 442 20.44 -9.73 -0.01
C ASP A 442 20.04 -9.03 -1.33
N LEU A 443 20.98 -8.28 -1.92
CA LEU A 443 20.73 -7.56 -3.16
C LEU A 443 21.21 -8.40 -4.34
N PHE A 444 20.36 -8.51 -5.35
CA PHE A 444 20.64 -9.23 -6.58
C PHE A 444 20.54 -8.28 -7.78
N LEU A 445 21.68 -8.04 -8.43
CA LEU A 445 21.78 -7.20 -9.60
C LEU A 445 21.75 -8.05 -10.86
N GLU A 446 20.97 -7.60 -11.83
CA GLU A 446 20.97 -8.16 -13.18
C GLU A 446 21.31 -7.06 -14.18
N TRP A 447 22.34 -7.28 -14.99
CA TRP A 447 22.79 -6.33 -15.99
C TRP A 447 22.86 -7.03 -17.36
N PRO A 448 21.99 -6.66 -18.33
CA PRO A 448 22.09 -7.17 -19.69
C PRO A 448 23.45 -6.87 -20.29
N LEU A 449 24.08 -7.85 -20.93
CA LEU A 449 25.37 -7.66 -21.61
C LEU A 449 25.22 -7.27 -23.09
N ASP A 450 24.02 -7.46 -23.64
CA ASP A 450 23.68 -7.05 -25.00
C ASP A 450 22.51 -6.06 -24.94
N GLU A 451 22.77 -4.81 -25.31
CA GLU A 451 21.76 -3.74 -25.30
C GLU A 451 20.56 -4.05 -26.21
N THR A 452 20.77 -4.79 -27.31
CA THR A 452 19.73 -5.08 -28.29
C THR A 452 18.83 -6.23 -27.84
N GLN A 453 19.40 -7.25 -27.22
CA GLN A 453 18.65 -8.40 -26.71
C GLN A 453 18.09 -8.14 -25.30
N GLY A 454 18.70 -7.21 -24.55
CA GLY A 454 18.33 -6.93 -23.18
C GLY A 454 18.37 -8.21 -22.33
N TYR A 455 17.31 -8.42 -21.55
CA TYR A 455 17.16 -9.58 -20.67
C TYR A 455 16.87 -10.90 -21.39
N HIS A 456 16.65 -10.87 -22.72
CA HIS A 456 16.57 -12.09 -23.53
C HIS A 456 17.95 -12.61 -23.96
N GLY A 457 19.00 -11.81 -23.77
CA GLY A 457 20.39 -12.16 -24.07
C GLY A 457 21.19 -12.60 -22.83
N PRO A 458 22.52 -12.62 -22.92
CA PRO A 458 23.37 -12.87 -21.77
C PRO A 458 23.22 -11.76 -20.72
N VAL A 459 23.13 -12.14 -19.44
CA VAL A 459 22.93 -11.24 -18.31
C VAL A 459 24.02 -11.50 -17.28
N GLN A 460 24.73 -10.45 -16.85
CA GLN A 460 25.60 -10.49 -15.68
C GLN A 460 24.76 -10.46 -14.41
N ARG A 461 25.02 -11.40 -13.52
CA ARG A 461 24.32 -11.57 -12.25
C ARG A 461 25.26 -11.33 -11.09
N VAL A 462 24.90 -10.42 -10.19
CA VAL A 462 25.76 -10.05 -9.08
C VAL A 462 25.00 -10.11 -7.77
N VAL A 463 25.59 -10.79 -6.79
CA VAL A 463 25.09 -10.83 -5.41
C VAL A 463 25.85 -9.84 -4.55
N ILE A 464 25.13 -9.04 -3.78
CA ILE A 464 25.69 -8.16 -2.75
C ILE A 464 24.99 -8.45 -1.42
N GLU A 465 25.71 -9.09 -0.52
CA GLU A 465 25.29 -9.40 0.86
C GLU A 465 25.61 -8.23 1.79
N LEU A 466 24.72 -7.92 2.74
CA LEU A 466 24.90 -6.82 3.68
C LEU A 466 24.94 -7.29 5.13
N LYS A 467 25.96 -6.83 5.88
CA LYS A 467 26.09 -7.03 7.33
C LYS A 467 26.34 -5.71 8.04
N LEU A 468 25.69 -5.52 9.17
CA LEU A 468 26.12 -4.59 10.20
C LEU A 468 27.07 -5.31 11.16
N LEU A 469 28.15 -4.63 11.54
CA LEU A 469 29.08 -5.11 12.54
C LEU A 469 28.49 -4.96 13.96
N HIS A 470 28.07 -6.06 14.57
CA HIS A 470 27.60 -6.10 15.98
C HIS A 470 28.57 -6.83 16.92
N LYS A 471 29.29 -7.81 16.39
CA LYS A 471 30.26 -8.64 17.11
C LYS A 471 31.67 -8.31 16.63
N SER A 472 32.61 -9.26 16.73
CA SER A 472 33.92 -9.08 16.09
C SER A 472 33.79 -9.09 14.57
N LEU A 473 34.72 -8.39 13.91
CA LEU A 473 34.83 -8.37 12.46
C LEU A 473 35.04 -9.78 11.89
N GLU A 474 35.86 -10.59 12.57
CA GLU A 474 36.14 -11.98 12.20
C GLU A 474 34.88 -12.85 12.17
N GLN A 475 34.05 -12.80 13.22
CA GLN A 475 32.80 -13.56 13.27
C GLN A 475 31.80 -13.10 12.21
N THR A 476 31.72 -11.79 11.99
CA THR A 476 30.82 -11.19 11.00
C THR A 476 31.25 -11.56 9.58
N LEU A 477 32.56 -11.58 9.31
CA LEU A 477 33.14 -12.04 8.04
C LEU A 477 32.86 -13.52 7.82
N ALA A 478 33.15 -14.39 8.79
CA ALA A 478 32.95 -15.83 8.64
C ALA A 478 31.49 -16.16 8.29
N GLN A 479 30.53 -15.59 9.03
CA GLN A 479 29.11 -15.78 8.77
C GLN A 479 28.67 -15.13 7.45
N GLY A 480 29.17 -13.93 7.15
CA GLY A 480 28.82 -13.21 5.92
C GLY A 480 29.29 -13.94 4.66
N LEU A 481 30.52 -14.48 4.67
CA LEU A 481 31.09 -15.19 3.52
C LEU A 481 30.34 -16.48 3.21
N GLU A 482 29.98 -17.27 4.23
CA GLU A 482 29.17 -18.48 4.08
C GLU A 482 27.82 -18.14 3.43
N GLN A 483 27.11 -17.12 3.96
CA GLN A 483 25.80 -16.72 3.45
C GLN A 483 25.87 -16.14 2.02
N THR A 484 26.90 -15.35 1.73
CA THR A 484 27.13 -14.77 0.41
C THR A 484 27.38 -15.87 -0.63
N ALA A 485 28.21 -16.86 -0.31
CA ALA A 485 28.50 -17.99 -1.20
C ALA A 485 27.22 -18.78 -1.51
N ASP A 486 26.50 -19.17 -0.45
CA ASP A 486 25.23 -19.89 -0.52
C ASP A 486 24.19 -19.20 -1.41
N TYR A 487 24.07 -17.88 -1.29
CA TYR A 487 23.11 -17.10 -2.06
C TYR A 487 23.53 -16.97 -3.52
N ALA A 488 24.80 -16.66 -3.76
CA ALA A 488 25.35 -16.54 -5.08
C ALA A 488 25.28 -17.85 -5.89
N ASP A 489 25.39 -19.02 -5.22
CA ASP A 489 25.20 -20.33 -5.85
C ASP A 489 23.74 -20.57 -6.27
N ARG A 490 22.77 -20.21 -5.41
CA ARG A 490 21.34 -20.36 -5.71
C ARG A 490 20.88 -19.51 -6.88
N CYS A 491 21.40 -18.29 -6.97
CA CYS A 491 21.02 -17.35 -8.04
C CYS A 491 21.86 -17.54 -9.32
N GLY A 492 22.86 -18.43 -9.31
CA GLY A 492 23.79 -18.59 -10.42
C GLY A 492 24.50 -17.29 -10.77
N ALA A 493 24.94 -16.55 -9.75
CA ALA A 493 25.63 -15.27 -9.95
C ALA A 493 27.02 -15.46 -10.58
N ASP A 494 27.52 -14.44 -11.26
CA ASP A 494 28.89 -14.39 -11.77
C ASP A 494 29.85 -13.80 -10.73
N GLU A 495 29.35 -12.82 -9.97
CA GLU A 495 30.11 -12.06 -8.98
C GLU A 495 29.39 -12.04 -7.63
N ALA A 496 30.17 -11.99 -6.55
CA ALA A 496 29.67 -12.04 -5.19
C ALA A 496 30.44 -11.06 -4.30
N HIS A 497 29.71 -10.20 -3.60
CA HIS A 497 30.25 -9.15 -2.75
C HIS A 497 29.63 -9.21 -1.36
N LEU A 498 30.45 -8.96 -0.34
CA LEU A 498 30.00 -8.84 1.05
C LEU A 498 30.33 -7.44 1.56
N LEU A 499 29.32 -6.64 1.89
CA LEU A 499 29.49 -5.31 2.49
C LEU A 499 29.24 -5.37 4.00
N ILE A 500 30.23 -4.96 4.79
CA ILE A 500 30.16 -4.87 6.25
C ILE A 500 30.17 -3.41 6.67
N PHE A 501 29.07 -2.94 7.26
CA PHE A 501 28.96 -1.59 7.80
C PHE A 501 29.38 -1.52 9.27
N ASP A 502 30.35 -0.67 9.59
CA ASP A 502 30.81 -0.40 10.94
C ASP A 502 30.28 0.96 11.45
N ARG A 503 29.26 0.89 12.31
CA ARG A 503 28.57 2.07 12.85
C ARG A 503 29.20 2.65 14.12
N ARG A 504 30.31 2.09 14.59
CA ARG A 504 30.96 2.53 15.83
C ARG A 504 31.54 3.93 15.68
N PRO A 505 31.08 4.95 16.44
CA PRO A 505 31.54 6.33 16.28
C PRO A 505 33.02 6.50 16.66
N GLU A 506 33.57 5.63 17.50
CA GLU A 506 34.95 5.67 17.98
C GLU A 506 35.99 5.15 16.98
N VAL A 507 35.56 4.44 15.92
CA VAL A 507 36.43 3.87 14.90
C VAL A 507 36.62 4.87 13.76
N SER A 508 37.88 5.09 13.35
CA SER A 508 38.20 6.03 12.28
C SER A 508 37.72 5.53 10.91
N TRP A 509 37.43 6.45 9.99
CA TRP A 509 37.05 6.09 8.61
C TRP A 509 38.12 5.28 7.87
N GLU A 510 39.40 5.48 8.20
CA GLU A 510 40.51 4.71 7.61
C GLU A 510 40.47 3.23 8.04
N GLU A 511 39.98 2.95 9.25
CA GLU A 511 39.80 1.58 9.73
C GLU A 511 38.49 0.95 9.23
N LYS A 512 37.46 1.76 8.99
CA LYS A 512 36.16 1.29 8.47
C LYS A 512 36.23 0.92 6.98
N ILE A 513 36.97 1.68 6.19
CA ILE A 513 37.02 1.51 4.73
C ILE A 513 38.15 0.56 4.35
N TRP A 514 37.77 -0.61 3.86
CA TRP A 514 38.72 -1.60 3.34
C TRP A 514 38.08 -2.45 2.26
N ARG A 515 38.93 -3.14 1.49
CA ARG A 515 38.54 -4.16 0.51
C ARG A 515 39.46 -5.36 0.65
N ARG A 516 38.89 -6.56 0.68
CA ARG A 516 39.62 -7.83 0.77
C ARG A 516 39.04 -8.85 -0.18
N GLU A 517 39.91 -9.61 -0.84
CA GLU A 517 39.49 -10.83 -1.51
C GLU A 517 39.40 -11.95 -0.49
N ALA A 518 38.33 -12.74 -0.58
CA ALA A 518 38.09 -13.89 0.25
C ALA A 518 37.57 -15.04 -0.61
N SER A 519 37.66 -16.26 -0.10
CA SER A 519 37.04 -17.41 -0.71
C SER A 519 36.30 -18.25 0.32
N HIS A 520 35.13 -18.75 -0.06
CA HIS A 520 34.34 -19.69 0.72
C HIS A 520 33.70 -20.70 -0.24
N GLY A 521 33.78 -21.99 0.08
CA GLY A 521 33.22 -23.04 -0.78
C GLY A 521 33.80 -23.09 -2.21
N GLY A 522 35.00 -22.56 -2.45
CA GLY A 522 35.61 -22.47 -3.79
C GLY A 522 35.14 -21.27 -4.62
N ARG A 523 34.25 -20.44 -4.06
CA ARG A 523 33.77 -19.21 -4.69
C ARG A 523 34.62 -18.01 -4.26
N ASN A 524 34.93 -17.12 -5.20
CA ASN A 524 35.60 -15.85 -4.89
C ASN A 524 34.57 -14.81 -4.46
N ILE A 525 34.82 -14.15 -3.34
CA ILE A 525 33.97 -13.11 -2.77
C ILE A 525 34.83 -11.89 -2.47
N VAL A 526 34.39 -10.71 -2.91
CA VAL A 526 35.05 -9.46 -2.54
C VAL A 526 34.33 -8.88 -1.31
N ALA A 527 35.02 -8.84 -0.18
CA ALA A 527 34.53 -8.26 1.06
C ALA A 527 34.94 -6.80 1.20
N TRP A 528 34.03 -5.96 1.70
CA TRP A 528 34.19 -4.52 1.83
C TRP A 528 33.81 -4.07 3.23
N GLY A 529 34.58 -3.14 3.77
CA GLY A 529 34.22 -2.38 4.97
C GLY A 529 33.69 -1.01 4.61
N ALA A 530 32.59 -0.58 5.22
CA ALA A 530 32.00 0.73 5.00
C ALA A 530 31.60 1.39 6.32
#